data_AF-A0A955PJU8-F1
#
_entry.id   AF-A0A955PJU8-F1
#
_cell.length_a   1.000
_cell.length_b   1.000
_cell.length_c   1.000
_cell.angle_alpha   90.00
_cell.angle_beta   90.00
_cell.angle_gamma   90.00
#
_symmetry.space_group_name_H-M   'P 1'
#
loop_
_entity.id
_entity.type
_entity.pdbx_description
1 polymer ?
#
loop_
_entity_poly.entity_id
_entity_poly.type
_entity_poly.pdbx_seq_one_letter_code
_entity_poly.pdbx_strand_id
1 'polypeptide(L)' 'MIDGCSVFPGDNIWNVRVDSLPVDGNSSDYIATIGPNEEVHADFGSGEWPPGSGSPIGIPFTTVTGAQP' A
#
# COMPACT_ATOMS: atom_id res chain seq x y z
N MET A 1 -0.73 11.28 4.49
CA MET A 1 -1.26 12.61 4.15
C MET A 1 -1.21 12.75 2.65
N ILE A 2 -2.29 13.19 2.01
CA ILE A 2 -2.29 13.57 0.59
C ILE A 2 -2.56 15.07 0.57
N ASP A 3 -1.63 15.84 0.02
CA ASP A 3 -1.70 17.31 -0.04
C ASP A 3 -2.03 17.98 1.31
N GLY A 4 -1.34 17.53 2.37
CA GLY A 4 -1.55 18.07 3.72
C GLY A 4 -2.83 17.60 4.44
N CYS A 5 -3.64 16.73 3.83
CA CYS A 5 -4.85 16.16 4.43
C CYS A 5 -4.67 14.69 4.83
N SER A 6 -5.20 14.31 6.00
CA SER A 6 -5.30 12.90 6.40
C SER A 6 -6.29 12.17 5.50
N VAL A 7 -5.90 11.01 4.97
CA VAL A 7 -6.76 10.19 4.11
C VAL A 7 -7.88 9.54 4.92
N PHE A 8 -7.58 9.12 6.15
CA PHE A 8 -8.53 8.51 7.07
C PHE A 8 -8.55 9.26 8.42
N PRO A 9 -9.65 9.14 9.21
CA PRO A 9 -9.68 9.57 10.61
C PRO A 9 -8.52 8.99 11.42
N GLY A 10 -8.10 9.69 12.47
CA GLY A 10 -6.92 9.31 13.27
C GLY A 10 -7.05 7.94 13.94
N ASP A 11 -8.27 7.51 14.25
CA ASP A 11 -8.63 6.23 14.88
C ASP A 11 -9.02 5.14 13.87
N ASN A 12 -8.86 5.38 12.57
CA ASN A 12 -9.13 4.39 11.54
C ASN A 12 -8.16 3.20 11.64
N ILE A 13 -8.65 1.98 11.38
CA ILE A 13 -7.85 0.75 11.43
C ILE A 13 -6.61 0.79 10.53
N TRP A 14 -6.65 1.52 9.41
CA TRP A 14 -5.49 1.71 8.52
C TRP A 14 -4.36 2.55 9.13
N ASN A 15 -4.61 3.22 10.27
CA ASN A 15 -3.62 3.95 11.05
C ASN A 15 -3.17 3.17 12.30
N VAL A 16 -3.59 1.91 12.45
CA VAL A 16 -3.22 1.03 13.58
C VAL A 16 -2.01 0.18 13.21
N ARG A 17 -1.07 0.06 14.14
CA ARG A 17 0.09 -0.82 14.03
C ARG A 17 -0.36 -2.28 14.07
N VAL A 18 -0.05 -3.04 13.01
CA VAL A 18 -0.45 -4.45 12.88
C VAL A 18 0.48 -5.40 13.65
N ASP A 19 1.70 -4.96 13.98
CA ASP A 19 2.78 -5.79 14.54
C ASP A 19 2.54 -6.32 15.96
N SER A 20 1.55 -5.76 16.68
CA SER A 20 1.17 -6.22 18.02
C SER A 20 -0.24 -6.84 18.09
N LEU A 21 -0.93 -6.99 16.96
CA LEU A 21 -2.29 -7.54 16.95
C LEU A 21 -2.27 -9.08 17.00
N PRO A 22 -3.33 -9.73 17.55
CA PRO A 22 -3.48 -11.17 17.46
C PRO A 22 -3.56 -11.63 16.00
N VAL A 23 -2.96 -12.79 15.72
CA VAL A 23 -3.12 -13.45 14.42
C VAL A 23 -4.58 -13.89 14.27
N ASP A 24 -5.17 -13.64 13.10
CA ASP A 24 -6.53 -14.09 12.78
C ASP A 24 -6.61 -15.61 12.78
N GLY A 25 -7.69 -16.17 13.31
CA GLY A 25 -7.87 -17.62 13.45
C GLY A 25 -7.82 -18.38 12.12
N ASN A 26 -8.15 -17.73 11.00
CA ASN A 26 -8.12 -18.33 9.67
C ASN A 26 -6.82 -18.01 8.90
N SER A 27 -5.80 -17.45 9.56
CA SER A 27 -4.57 -17.03 8.88
C SER A 27 -3.89 -18.16 8.09
N SER A 28 -3.96 -19.40 8.59
CA SER A 28 -3.45 -20.58 7.88
C SER A 28 -4.19 -20.82 6.56
N ASP A 29 -5.51 -20.62 6.54
CA ASP A 29 -6.36 -20.87 5.38
C ASP A 29 -6.13 -19.81 4.30
N TYR A 30 -5.91 -18.55 4.71
CA TYR A 30 -5.51 -17.48 3.78
C TYR A 30 -4.17 -17.79 3.11
N ILE A 31 -3.16 -18.19 3.89
CA ILE A 31 -1.84 -18.55 3.37
C ILE A 31 -1.94 -19.77 2.43
N ALA A 32 -2.70 -20.78 2.80
CA ALA A 32 -2.92 -21.96 1.96
C ALA A 32 -3.62 -21.61 0.63
N THR A 33 -4.55 -20.65 0.66
CA THR A 33 -5.26 -20.16 -0.54
C THR A 33 -4.36 -19.34 -1.45
N ILE A 34 -3.50 -18.49 -0.89
CA ILE A 34 -2.51 -17.70 -1.64
C ILE A 34 -1.46 -18.61 -2.28
N GLY A 35 -1.10 -19.70 -1.60
CA GLY A 35 -0.02 -20.59 -1.97
C GLY A 35 1.24 -20.24 -1.18
N PRO A 36 1.62 -21.05 -0.16
CA PRO A 36 2.72 -20.71 0.75
C PRO A 36 4.10 -20.64 0.08
N ASN A 37 4.22 -21.17 -1.14
CA ASN A 37 5.45 -21.18 -1.93
C ASN A 37 5.34 -20.33 -3.20
N GLU A 38 4.23 -19.60 -3.39
CA GLU A 38 4.07 -18.72 -4.53
C GLU A 38 4.89 -17.44 -4.35
N GLU A 39 5.41 -16.93 -5.46
CA GLU A 39 6.10 -15.64 -5.47
C GLU A 39 5.07 -14.51 -5.50
N VAL A 40 5.29 -13.48 -4.69
CA VAL A 40 4.49 -12.25 -4.76
C VAL A 40 5.07 -11.34 -5.82
N HIS A 41 4.21 -10.81 -6.69
CA HIS A 41 4.60 -9.67 -7.52
C HIS A 41 4.70 -8.44 -6.62
N ALA A 42 5.93 -8.02 -6.36
CA ALA A 42 6.23 -6.84 -5.58
C ALA A 42 5.84 -5.57 -6.34
N ASP A 43 4.57 -5.18 -6.26
CA ASP A 43 4.08 -3.91 -6.81
C ASP A 43 4.29 -2.75 -5.83
N PHE A 44 5.43 -2.78 -5.13
CA PHE A 44 5.88 -1.73 -4.25
C PHE A 44 7.16 -1.11 -4.84
N GLY A 45 7.03 0.10 -5.36
CA GLY A 45 8.14 0.84 -5.95
C GLY A 45 7.77 2.29 -6.22
N SER A 46 8.75 3.19 -6.04
CA SER A 46 8.63 4.59 -6.41
C SER A 46 10.03 5.16 -6.71
N GLY A 47 10.08 6.33 -7.34
CA GLY A 47 11.35 6.96 -7.72
C GLY A 47 11.73 6.60 -9.15
N GLU A 48 12.98 6.20 -9.37
CA GLU A 48 13.57 6.03 -10.70
C GLU A 48 14.29 4.69 -10.84
N TRP A 49 14.13 4.00 -11.97
CA TRP A 49 14.82 2.74 -12.25
C TRP A 49 15.26 2.58 -13.72
N PRO A 50 16.48 2.07 -14.01
CA PRO A 50 17.58 1.92 -13.06
C PRO A 50 18.07 3.29 -12.53
N PRO A 51 18.79 3.36 -11.40
CA PRO A 51 19.24 4.63 -10.84
C PRO A 51 20.07 5.45 -11.85
N GLY A 52 19.68 6.71 -12.10
CA GLY A 52 20.34 7.61 -13.04
C GLY A 52 19.81 7.55 -14.48
N SER A 53 18.75 6.79 -14.75
CA SER A 53 18.09 6.67 -16.07
C SER A 53 17.11 7.80 -16.40
N GLY A 54 16.66 8.57 -15.42
CA GLY A 54 15.54 9.51 -15.55
C GLY A 54 14.16 8.85 -15.74
N SER A 55 14.04 7.52 -15.62
CA SER A 55 12.80 6.78 -15.86
C SER A 55 12.02 6.52 -14.56
N PRO A 56 10.91 7.26 -14.30
CA PRO A 56 10.16 7.08 -13.07
C PRO A 56 9.41 5.74 -13.03
N ILE A 57 9.29 5.16 -11.83
CA ILE A 57 8.53 3.94 -11.55
C ILE A 57 7.51 4.17 -10.44
N GLY A 58 6.51 3.29 -10.36
CA GLY A 58 5.45 3.30 -9.34
C GLY A 58 4.05 3.62 -9.89
N ILE A 59 3.10 3.83 -8.98
CA ILE A 59 1.70 4.12 -9.31
C ILE A 59 1.44 5.62 -9.12
N PRO A 60 1.37 6.43 -10.20
CA PRO A 60 1.19 7.88 -10.08
C PRO A 60 -0.23 8.23 -9.62
N PHE A 61 -0.35 9.29 -8.82
CA PHE A 61 -1.61 9.94 -8.52
C PHE A 61 -1.50 11.45 -8.78
N THR A 62 -2.64 12.09 -9.02
CA THR A 62 -2.73 13.56 -9.10
C THR A 62 -3.78 14.03 -8.10
N THR A 63 -3.58 15.19 -7.51
CA THR A 63 -4.58 15.82 -6.65
C THR A 63 -5.35 16.86 -7.45
N VAL A 64 -6.64 16.95 -7.17
CA VAL A 64 -7.56 17.81 -7.88
C VAL A 64 -8.46 18.48 -6.85
N THR A 65 -8.96 19.67 -7.18
CA THR A 65 -9.92 20.32 -6.28
C THR A 65 -11.25 19.55 -6.33
N GLY A 66 -12.07 19.67 -5.27
CA GLY A 66 -13.42 19.08 -5.26
C GLY A 66 -14.38 19.66 -6.31
N ALA A 67 -13.93 20.65 -7.08
CA ALA A 67 -14.66 21.24 -8.19
C ALA A 67 -14.29 20.61 -9.55
N GLN A 68 -13.41 19.61 -9.58
CA GLN A 68 -13.14 18.87 -10.81
C GLN A 68 -14.41 18.09 -11.25
N PRO A 69 -14.85 18.22 -12.52
CA PRO A 69 -16.05 17.56 -13.04
C PRO A 69 -16.00 16.03 -12.97
#